data_AF-A0A4Q4WMX4-F1
#
_entry.id   AF-A0A4Q4WMX4-F1
#
_cell.length_a   1.000
_cell.length_b   1.000
_cell.length_c   1.000
_cell.angle_alpha   90.00
_cell.angle_beta   90.00
_cell.angle_gamma   90.00
#
_symmetry.space_group_name_H-M   'P 1'
#
loop_
_entity.id
_entity.type
_entity.pdbx_description
1 polymer ?
#
loop_
_entity_poly.entity_id
_entity_poly.type
_entity_poly.pdbx_seq_one_letter_code
_entity_poly.pdbx_strand_id
1 'polypeptide(L)'
;MEHLDFQFTGGAPAGRRAYAGVVGSGDLEVLLTPGTAGQIDVAITTSVNGMSATWQAQLAREAMSRNPIERDSFIERDARRRAIALLDPGTFRELLDPFEQLTSPWLPRQGIVTQADDGVVVARGTLGGQPAVVLAIEGAFQGGSMGEVSGAKIAGALELAVEDNRNGIPTRAVIVFETGGVRLQEANLGLAAIAEIHAGIRALREPVQLPADDA
;
A
#
# COMPACT_ATOMS: atom_id res chain seq x y z
N MET A 1 3.02 -8.25 21.11
CA MET A 1 2.40 -7.16 20.35
C MET A 1 1.56 -6.39 21.36
N GLU A 2 1.86 -5.10 21.52
CA GLU A 2 1.21 -4.19 22.46
C GLU A 2 0.26 -3.28 21.68
N HIS A 3 -0.93 -3.05 22.23
CA HIS A 3 -1.91 -2.10 21.72
C HIS A 3 -2.06 -0.97 22.74
N LEU A 4 -1.95 0.28 22.28
CA LEU A 4 -2.00 1.47 23.12
C LEU A 4 -2.99 2.47 22.53
N ASP A 5 -3.85 3.04 23.37
CA ASP A 5 -4.81 4.06 22.98
C ASP A 5 -4.56 5.35 23.76
N PHE A 6 -4.51 6.47 23.05
CA PHE A 6 -4.26 7.80 23.60
C PHE A 6 -5.28 8.82 23.07
N GLN A 7 -5.57 9.83 23.88
CA GLN A 7 -6.46 10.93 23.52
C GLN A 7 -5.81 12.28 23.82
N PHE A 8 -5.90 13.20 22.86
CA PHE A 8 -5.35 14.55 22.96
C PHE A 8 -6.38 15.60 22.52
N THR A 9 -6.21 16.84 23.00
CA THR A 9 -6.98 17.98 22.50
C THR A 9 -6.57 18.30 21.07
N GLY A 10 -7.54 18.31 20.17
CA GLY A 10 -7.37 18.55 18.74
C GLY A 10 -7.85 19.91 18.26
N GLY A 11 -7.57 20.20 16.99
CA GLY A 11 -8.16 21.32 16.26
C GLY A 11 -9.38 20.91 15.44
N ALA A 12 -9.55 21.57 14.29
CA ALA A 12 -10.52 21.12 13.30
C ALA A 12 -10.09 19.76 12.70
N PRO A 13 -11.04 18.86 12.38
CA PRO A 13 -10.72 17.58 11.75
C PRO A 13 -10.02 17.78 10.41
N ALA A 14 -9.16 16.82 10.04
CA ALA A 14 -8.61 16.77 8.70
C ALA A 14 -9.73 16.69 7.66
N GLY A 15 -9.64 17.46 6.57
CA GLY A 15 -10.65 17.45 5.51
C GLY A 15 -10.64 16.18 4.65
N ARG A 16 -9.62 15.32 4.83
CA ARG A 16 -9.46 14.06 4.11
C ARG A 16 -8.66 13.06 4.95
N ARG A 17 -8.83 11.78 4.65
CA ARG A 17 -7.94 10.73 5.14
C ARG A 17 -6.53 10.97 4.62
N ALA A 18 -5.52 10.65 5.42
CA ALA A 18 -4.12 10.71 5.04
C ALA A 18 -3.37 9.49 5.57
N TYR A 19 -2.26 9.20 4.90
CA TYR A 19 -1.38 8.09 5.19
C TYR A 19 0.05 8.62 5.15
N ALA A 20 0.86 8.25 6.14
CA ALA A 20 2.27 8.60 6.17
C ALA A 20 3.09 7.47 6.80
N GLY A 21 4.29 7.24 6.26
CA GLY A 21 5.22 6.24 6.79
C GLY A 21 4.98 4.84 6.21
N VAL A 22 5.75 3.87 6.71
CA VAL A 22 5.84 2.48 6.27
C VAL A 22 6.33 1.66 7.48
N VAL A 23 5.84 0.44 7.68
CA VAL A 23 6.37 -0.44 8.74
C VAL A 23 7.60 -1.18 8.17
N GLY A 24 8.66 -1.39 8.93
CA GLY A 24 9.90 -2.00 8.40
C GLY A 24 10.87 -2.48 9.48
N SER A 25 12.17 -2.55 9.21
CA SER A 25 13.17 -2.92 10.22
C SER A 25 13.39 -1.87 11.33
N GLY A 26 12.55 -0.82 11.39
CA GLY A 26 12.58 0.20 12.44
C GLY A 26 11.54 1.33 12.33
N ASP A 27 10.63 1.30 11.35
CA ASP A 27 9.80 2.48 10.99
C ASP A 27 8.32 2.38 11.42
N LEU A 28 7.66 3.54 11.40
CA LEU A 28 6.28 3.80 11.84
C LEU A 28 5.36 4.02 10.62
N GLU A 29 4.16 3.45 10.67
CA GLU A 29 3.04 3.76 9.79
C GLU A 29 1.99 4.57 10.55
N VAL A 30 1.48 5.65 9.96
CA VAL A 30 0.48 6.54 10.55
C VAL A 30 -0.71 6.67 9.60
N LEU A 31 -1.85 6.18 10.05
CA LEU A 31 -3.15 6.33 9.40
C LEU A 31 -3.91 7.47 10.07
N LEU A 32 -4.25 8.49 9.28
CA LEU A 32 -5.01 9.65 9.72
C LEU A 32 -6.40 9.60 9.07
N THR A 33 -7.44 9.61 9.89
CA THR A 33 -8.83 9.72 9.44
C THR A 33 -9.46 10.99 10.00
N PRO A 34 -10.45 11.58 9.31
CA PRO A 34 -11.24 12.67 9.87
C PRO A 34 -11.94 12.20 11.16
N GLY A 35 -11.56 12.81 12.28
CA GLY A 35 -12.15 12.54 13.60
C GLY A 35 -13.18 13.59 14.02
N THR A 36 -13.49 13.59 15.32
CA THR A 36 -14.36 14.60 15.95
C THR A 36 -13.61 15.91 16.16
N ALA A 37 -14.26 17.04 15.92
CA ALA A 37 -13.65 18.35 16.18
C ALA A 37 -13.25 18.50 17.65
N GLY A 38 -12.05 19.02 17.89
CA GLY A 38 -11.52 19.22 19.25
C GLY A 38 -10.83 18.01 19.87
N GLN A 39 -10.78 16.87 19.18
CA GLN A 39 -10.21 15.62 19.70
C GLN A 39 -9.29 14.96 18.66
N ILE A 40 -8.19 14.38 19.15
CA ILE A 40 -7.31 13.49 18.39
C ILE A 40 -7.23 12.18 19.16
N ASP A 41 -7.73 11.10 18.56
CA ASP A 41 -7.56 9.74 19.05
C ASP A 41 -6.37 9.11 18.33
N VAL A 42 -5.47 8.47 19.08
CA VAL A 42 -4.30 7.78 18.53
C VAL A 42 -4.28 6.35 19.05
N ALA A 43 -4.42 5.39 18.13
CA ALA A 43 -4.24 3.97 18.40
C ALA A 43 -2.90 3.51 17.83
N ILE A 44 -2.09 2.82 18.65
CA ILE A 44 -0.77 2.31 18.28
C ILE A 44 -0.76 0.80 18.43
N THR A 45 -0.26 0.11 17.40
CA THR A 45 0.10 -1.32 17.47
C THR A 45 1.61 -1.45 17.29
N THR A 46 2.29 -2.11 18.24
CA THR A 46 3.76 -2.22 18.21
C THR A 46 4.27 -3.60 18.67
N SER A 47 5.44 -4.01 18.18
CA SER A 47 6.18 -5.18 18.69
C SER A 47 7.02 -4.86 19.93
N VAL A 48 7.24 -3.59 20.26
CA VAL A 48 8.06 -3.15 21.39
C VAL A 48 7.16 -2.82 22.58
N ASN A 49 7.18 -3.68 23.60
CA ASN A 49 6.34 -3.53 24.80
C ASN A 49 6.94 -2.51 25.79
N GLY A 50 6.08 -1.91 26.62
CA GLY A 50 6.51 -1.09 27.77
C GLY A 50 6.91 0.34 27.41
N MET A 51 6.59 0.79 26.20
CA MET A 51 6.96 2.12 25.69
C MET A 51 5.85 3.16 25.83
N SER A 52 4.74 2.85 26.52
CA SER A 52 3.56 3.72 26.65
C SER A 52 3.89 5.16 27.10
N ALA A 53 4.73 5.32 28.13
CA ALA A 53 5.12 6.64 28.62
C ALA A 53 5.92 7.45 27.58
N THR A 54 6.78 6.78 26.81
CA THR A 54 7.55 7.41 25.72
C THR A 54 6.64 7.84 24.58
N TRP A 55 5.68 6.98 24.20
CA TRP A 55 4.68 7.30 23.18
C TRP A 55 3.83 8.50 23.58
N GLN A 56 3.34 8.54 24.81
CA GLN A 56 2.58 9.69 25.34
C GLN A 56 3.37 10.99 25.22
N ALA A 57 4.64 11.00 25.64
CA ALA A 57 5.48 12.19 25.61
C ALA A 57 5.79 12.66 24.18
N GLN A 58 6.06 11.71 23.27
CA GLN A 58 6.35 11.99 21.86
C GLN A 58 5.13 12.59 21.15
N LEU A 59 3.97 11.95 21.26
CA LEU A 59 2.75 12.39 20.59
C LEU A 59 2.26 13.74 21.11
N ALA A 60 2.36 13.97 22.42
CA ALA A 60 2.06 15.27 23.02
C ALA A 60 2.93 16.39 22.41
N ARG A 61 4.20 16.10 22.11
CA ARG A 61 5.12 17.07 21.49
C ARG A 61 4.78 17.34 20.02
N GLU A 62 4.48 16.30 19.24
CA GLU A 62 4.19 16.47 17.80
C GLU A 62 2.85 17.17 17.54
N ALA A 63 1.86 16.99 18.41
CA ALA A 63 0.63 17.79 18.39
C ALA A 63 0.90 19.31 18.48
N MET A 64 2.12 19.72 18.86
CA MET A 64 2.54 21.11 19.05
C MET A 64 3.53 21.62 17.97
N SER A 65 3.96 20.80 17.01
CA SER A 65 5.06 21.10 16.07
C SER A 65 4.60 21.69 14.71
N ARG A 66 5.45 22.50 14.04
CA ARG A 66 5.16 23.17 12.76
C ARG A 66 6.34 23.12 11.75
N ASN A 67 6.29 22.14 10.83
CA ASN A 67 6.77 22.16 9.42
C ASN A 67 8.26 21.82 9.04
N PRO A 68 8.50 20.90 8.07
CA PRO A 68 9.78 20.74 7.33
C PRO A 68 9.72 20.89 5.78
N ILE A 69 10.92 21.06 5.17
CA ILE A 69 11.28 21.59 3.82
C ILE A 69 11.10 20.61 2.63
N GLU A 70 10.79 21.16 1.44
CA GLU A 70 10.53 20.47 0.16
C GLU A 70 11.79 20.17 -0.72
N ARG A 71 12.05 18.89 -0.96
CA ARG A 71 12.69 18.34 -2.17
C ARG A 71 11.92 17.08 -2.58
N ASP A 72 11.64 16.90 -3.87
CA ASP A 72 10.78 15.80 -4.37
C ASP A 72 11.51 14.96 -5.44
N SER A 73 11.99 13.77 -5.06
CA SER A 73 12.72 12.81 -5.91
C SER A 73 11.92 11.51 -6.03
N PHE A 74 11.82 10.94 -7.23
CA PHE A 74 11.08 9.68 -7.44
C PHE A 74 11.64 8.51 -6.61
N ILE A 75 12.97 8.44 -6.46
CA ILE A 75 13.64 7.37 -5.69
C ILE A 75 13.30 7.48 -4.20
N GLU A 76 13.19 8.71 -3.69
CA GLU A 76 12.88 9.00 -2.27
C GLU A 76 11.39 8.86 -1.92
N ARG A 77 10.54 8.57 -2.91
CA ARG A 77 9.11 8.36 -2.68
C ARG A 77 8.84 6.93 -2.21
N ASP A 78 7.88 6.77 -1.31
CA ASP A 78 7.24 5.49 -0.98
C ASP A 78 6.44 4.93 -2.17
N ALA A 79 5.99 3.68 -2.08
CA ALA A 79 5.24 3.00 -3.14
C ALA A 79 3.98 3.78 -3.56
N ARG A 80 3.27 4.36 -2.59
CA ARG A 80 2.03 5.10 -2.82
C ARG A 80 2.27 6.39 -3.61
N ARG A 81 3.27 7.17 -3.20
CA ARG A 81 3.69 8.41 -3.88
C ARG A 81 4.25 8.13 -5.27
N ARG A 82 4.94 6.99 -5.48
CA ARG A 82 5.35 6.54 -6.81
C ARG A 82 4.14 6.22 -7.69
N ALA A 83 3.14 5.52 -7.17
CA ALA A 83 1.90 5.24 -7.91
C ALA A 83 1.12 6.52 -8.27
N ILE A 84 0.97 7.46 -7.33
CA ILE A 84 0.35 8.77 -7.57
C ILE A 84 1.08 9.54 -8.67
N ALA A 85 2.41 9.51 -8.66
CA ALA A 85 3.22 10.26 -9.61
C ALA A 85 3.28 9.66 -11.02
N LEU A 86 3.03 8.35 -11.15
CA LEU A 86 2.97 7.69 -12.45
C LEU A 86 1.65 7.96 -13.15
N LEU A 87 0.53 7.87 -12.42
CA LEU A 87 -0.81 8.07 -12.97
C LEU A 87 -1.08 9.54 -13.34
N ASP A 88 -1.96 9.76 -14.31
CA ASP A 88 -2.37 11.10 -14.71
C ASP A 88 -3.02 11.84 -13.52
N PRO A 89 -2.76 13.16 -13.34
CA PRO A 89 -3.26 13.92 -12.19
C PRO A 89 -4.77 13.80 -11.99
N GLY A 90 -5.19 13.54 -10.76
CA GLY A 90 -6.61 13.42 -10.38
C GLY A 90 -7.26 12.08 -10.72
N THR A 91 -6.53 11.14 -11.32
CA THR A 91 -7.09 9.82 -11.71
C THR A 91 -6.76 8.69 -10.73
N PHE A 92 -5.82 8.92 -9.81
CA PHE A 92 -5.42 7.95 -8.79
C PHE A 92 -6.62 7.51 -7.94
N ARG A 93 -6.91 6.20 -8.00
CA ARG A 93 -7.85 5.52 -7.13
C ARG A 93 -7.20 4.24 -6.62
N GLU A 94 -6.90 4.22 -5.34
CA GLU A 94 -6.38 3.02 -4.70
C GLU A 94 -7.46 1.95 -4.53
N LEU A 95 -7.08 0.70 -4.78
CA LEU A 95 -7.87 -0.50 -4.51
C LEU A 95 -7.27 -1.19 -3.29
N LEU A 96 -8.14 -1.69 -2.40
CA LEU A 96 -7.69 -2.37 -1.17
C LEU A 96 -6.69 -1.49 -0.39
N ASP A 97 -7.15 -0.26 -0.12
CA ASP A 97 -6.35 0.77 0.55
C ASP A 97 -6.05 0.37 2.01
N PRO A 98 -5.09 1.03 2.70
CA PRO A 98 -4.72 0.68 4.07
C PRO A 98 -5.88 0.66 5.07
N PHE A 99 -6.98 1.38 4.80
CA PHE A 99 -8.13 1.43 5.70
C PHE A 99 -8.97 0.14 5.65
N GLU A 100 -8.80 -0.69 4.61
CA GLU A 100 -9.37 -2.05 4.53
C GLU A 100 -8.63 -3.05 5.41
N GLN A 101 -7.41 -2.71 5.89
CA GLN A 101 -6.59 -3.52 6.81
C GLN A 101 -6.38 -4.97 6.34
N LEU A 102 -6.26 -5.18 5.04
CA LEU A 102 -5.86 -6.46 4.47
C LEU A 102 -4.36 -6.66 4.68
N THR A 103 -4.04 -7.20 5.85
CA THR A 103 -2.69 -7.45 6.34
C THR A 103 -2.34 -8.94 6.30
N SER A 104 -1.05 -9.27 6.32
CA SER A 104 -0.62 -10.67 6.42
C SER A 104 -1.13 -11.34 7.72
N PRO A 105 -1.86 -12.46 7.63
CA PRO A 105 -2.32 -13.20 8.81
C PRO A 105 -1.19 -14.03 9.46
N TRP A 106 -0.01 -14.09 8.83
CA TRP A 106 1.10 -14.97 9.25
C TRP A 106 2.17 -14.24 10.05
N LEU A 107 2.35 -12.94 9.82
CA LEU A 107 3.35 -12.14 10.54
C LEU A 107 3.06 -11.99 12.04
N PRO A 108 1.81 -11.71 12.50
CA PRO A 108 1.53 -11.58 13.92
C PRO A 108 1.82 -12.86 14.72
N ARG A 109 1.61 -14.03 14.10
CA ARG A 109 1.89 -15.35 14.68
C ARG A 109 3.37 -15.59 14.96
N GLN A 110 4.24 -14.86 14.28
CA GLN A 110 5.70 -14.91 14.43
C GLN A 110 6.21 -13.74 15.30
N GLY A 111 5.32 -12.93 15.87
CA GLY A 111 5.67 -11.73 16.63
C GLY A 111 6.13 -10.56 15.76
N ILE A 112 5.81 -10.58 14.46
CA ILE A 112 6.19 -9.54 13.50
C ILE A 112 5.01 -8.59 13.28
N VAL A 113 5.28 -7.28 13.29
CA VAL A 113 4.27 -6.25 13.01
C VAL A 113 3.94 -6.23 11.53
N THR A 114 2.65 -6.16 11.22
CA THR A 114 2.11 -6.04 9.86
C THR A 114 2.04 -4.59 9.41
N GLN A 115 2.05 -4.37 8.10
CA GLN A 115 1.64 -3.11 7.48
C GLN A 115 0.19 -3.22 6.99
N ALA A 116 -0.57 -2.12 7.07
CA ALA A 116 -2.01 -2.12 6.82
C ALA A 116 -2.42 -2.52 5.39
N ASP A 117 -1.54 -2.36 4.40
CA ASP A 117 -1.75 -2.76 3.00
C ASP A 117 -0.87 -3.95 2.54
N ASP A 118 -0.23 -4.62 3.50
CA ASP A 118 0.74 -5.71 3.34
C ASP A 118 1.95 -5.39 2.42
N GLY A 119 2.27 -4.11 2.26
CA GLY A 119 3.43 -3.64 1.50
C GLY A 119 3.23 -3.56 0.00
N VAL A 120 1.98 -3.55 -0.48
CA VAL A 120 1.64 -3.40 -1.89
C VAL A 120 0.54 -2.38 -2.07
N VAL A 121 0.81 -1.38 -2.90
CA VAL A 121 -0.18 -0.41 -3.37
C VAL A 121 -0.69 -0.85 -4.73
N VAL A 122 -2.01 -1.02 -4.83
CA VAL A 122 -2.71 -1.29 -6.11
C VAL A 122 -3.54 -0.06 -6.44
N ALA A 123 -3.22 0.65 -7.52
CA ALA A 123 -3.91 1.87 -7.89
C ALA A 123 -4.42 1.83 -9.33
N ARG A 124 -5.70 2.14 -9.53
CA ARG A 124 -6.29 2.41 -10.84
C ARG A 124 -6.15 3.90 -11.17
N GLY A 125 -6.13 4.20 -12.47
CA GLY A 125 -6.20 5.55 -13.00
C GLY A 125 -6.03 5.53 -14.51
N THR A 126 -5.44 6.58 -15.05
CA THR A 126 -5.03 6.62 -16.46
C THR A 126 -3.55 6.93 -16.62
N LEU A 127 -2.99 6.52 -17.76
CA LEU A 127 -1.64 6.85 -18.22
C LEU A 127 -1.71 7.36 -19.65
N GLY A 128 -1.53 8.67 -19.83
CA GLY A 128 -1.74 9.31 -21.14
C GLY A 128 -3.19 9.14 -21.62
N GLY A 129 -4.15 9.24 -20.69
CA GLY A 129 -5.58 9.08 -20.96
C GLY A 129 -6.06 7.65 -21.19
N GLN A 130 -5.17 6.65 -21.16
CA GLN A 130 -5.52 5.24 -21.31
C GLN A 130 -5.72 4.56 -19.95
N PRO A 131 -6.69 3.65 -19.79
CA PRO A 131 -6.88 2.93 -18.53
C PRO A 131 -5.61 2.23 -18.07
N ALA A 132 -5.30 2.36 -16.78
CA ALA A 132 -4.10 1.77 -16.20
C ALA A 132 -4.32 1.26 -14.78
N VAL A 133 -3.51 0.28 -14.40
CA VAL A 133 -3.28 -0.15 -13.04
C VAL A 133 -1.79 -0.07 -12.73
N VAL A 134 -1.44 0.59 -11.62
CA VAL A 134 -0.09 0.64 -11.07
C VAL A 134 -0.02 -0.27 -9.85
N LEU A 135 0.95 -1.18 -9.85
CA LEU A 135 1.25 -2.13 -8.78
C LEU A 135 2.61 -1.73 -8.20
N ALA A 136 2.63 -1.04 -7.06
CA ALA A 136 3.85 -0.55 -6.45
C ALA A 136 4.16 -1.30 -5.16
N ILE A 137 5.37 -1.89 -5.10
CA ILE A 137 5.84 -2.65 -3.94
C ILE A 137 6.59 -1.71 -3.01
N GLU A 138 6.28 -1.79 -1.72
CA GLU A 138 6.87 -0.95 -0.68
C GLU A 138 8.15 -1.59 -0.12
N GLY A 139 9.29 -1.08 -0.56
CA GLY A 139 10.61 -1.60 -0.19
C GLY A 139 10.91 -1.50 1.30
N ALA A 140 10.38 -0.50 2.01
CA ALA A 140 10.62 -0.37 3.45
C ALA A 140 9.88 -1.46 4.27
N PHE A 141 8.79 -2.04 3.75
CA PHE A 141 8.08 -3.15 4.42
C PHE A 141 8.68 -4.50 4.11
N GLN A 142 9.36 -5.08 5.10
CA GLN A 142 10.01 -6.40 4.99
C GLN A 142 10.90 -6.51 3.74
N GLY A 143 11.58 -5.42 3.35
CA GLY A 143 12.40 -5.37 2.14
C GLY A 143 11.60 -5.48 0.84
N GLY A 144 10.31 -5.14 0.85
CA GLY A 144 9.38 -5.36 -0.26
C GLY A 144 9.14 -6.83 -0.58
N SER A 145 9.37 -7.73 0.38
CA SER A 145 9.20 -9.17 0.16
C SER A 145 7.72 -9.57 0.10
N MET A 146 7.43 -10.54 -0.77
CA MET A 146 6.08 -10.97 -1.14
C MET A 146 5.54 -12.05 -0.19
N GLY A 147 4.46 -11.74 0.52
CA GLY A 147 3.62 -12.69 1.27
C GLY A 147 2.38 -13.13 0.48
N GLU A 148 1.45 -13.80 1.16
CA GLU A 148 0.16 -14.24 0.62
C GLU A 148 -0.68 -13.04 0.17
N VAL A 149 -0.95 -12.10 1.07
CA VAL A 149 -1.86 -10.98 0.79
C VAL A 149 -1.24 -10.02 -0.23
N SER A 150 0.02 -9.61 -0.02
CA SER A 150 0.74 -8.75 -0.96
C SER A 150 0.78 -9.34 -2.37
N GLY A 151 1.02 -10.65 -2.47
CA GLY A 151 1.07 -11.36 -3.75
C GLY A 151 -0.30 -11.49 -4.42
N ALA A 152 -1.34 -11.85 -3.65
CA ALA A 152 -2.71 -11.94 -4.14
C ALA A 152 -3.25 -10.59 -4.64
N LYS A 153 -2.86 -9.47 -3.99
CA LYS A 153 -3.20 -8.11 -4.47
C LYS A 153 -2.66 -7.86 -5.88
N ILE A 154 -1.41 -8.23 -6.15
CA ILE A 154 -0.78 -8.05 -7.47
C ILE A 154 -1.43 -9.02 -8.48
N ALA A 155 -1.53 -10.31 -8.14
CA ALA A 155 -2.10 -11.33 -9.01
C ALA A 155 -3.54 -10.98 -9.43
N GLY A 156 -4.42 -10.69 -8.46
CA GLY A 156 -5.81 -10.32 -8.73
C GLY A 156 -5.95 -9.03 -9.53
N ALA A 157 -5.07 -8.04 -9.31
CA ALA A 157 -5.07 -6.82 -10.12
C ALA A 157 -4.63 -7.07 -11.58
N LEU A 158 -3.70 -7.99 -11.81
CA LEU A 158 -3.32 -8.42 -13.16
C LEU A 158 -4.45 -9.21 -13.83
N GLU A 159 -5.14 -10.09 -13.09
CA GLU A 159 -6.31 -10.82 -13.59
C GLU A 159 -7.42 -9.87 -14.04
N LEU A 160 -7.76 -8.86 -13.23
CA LEU A 160 -8.73 -7.83 -13.60
C LEU A 160 -8.30 -7.03 -14.83
N ALA A 161 -7.00 -6.75 -14.99
CA ALA A 161 -6.50 -6.09 -16.20
C ALA A 161 -6.59 -6.99 -17.44
N VAL A 162 -6.41 -8.31 -17.29
CA VAL A 162 -6.62 -9.30 -18.38
C VAL A 162 -8.10 -9.33 -18.77
N GLU A 163 -9.00 -9.33 -17.79
CA GLU A 163 -10.44 -9.29 -18.02
C GLU A 163 -10.88 -8.00 -18.73
N ASP A 164 -10.39 -6.84 -18.28
CA ASP A 164 -10.60 -5.55 -18.97
C ASP A 164 -10.18 -5.65 -20.44
N ASN A 165 -8.97 -6.18 -20.71
CA ASN A 165 -8.43 -6.35 -22.06
C ASN A 165 -9.31 -7.27 -22.93
N ARG A 166 -9.78 -8.39 -22.38
CA ARG A 166 -10.71 -9.31 -23.07
C ARG A 166 -12.06 -8.66 -23.38
N ASN A 167 -12.48 -7.71 -22.56
CA ASN A 167 -13.71 -6.94 -22.74
C ASN A 167 -13.52 -5.68 -23.60
N GLY A 168 -12.36 -5.53 -24.27
CA GLY A 168 -12.08 -4.42 -25.18
C GLY A 168 -11.62 -3.12 -24.49
N ILE A 169 -11.32 -3.15 -23.19
CA ILE A 169 -10.76 -2.03 -22.44
C ILE A 169 -9.24 -2.25 -22.35
N PRO A 170 -8.38 -1.48 -23.04
CA PRO A 170 -6.94 -1.74 -23.12
C PRO A 170 -6.21 -1.29 -21.84
N THR A 171 -6.51 -1.92 -20.71
CA THR A 171 -5.93 -1.64 -19.39
C THR A 171 -4.45 -2.03 -19.36
N ARG A 172 -3.59 -1.02 -19.12
CA ARG A 172 -2.14 -1.18 -19.00
C ARG A 172 -1.76 -1.50 -17.54
N ALA A 173 -0.93 -2.51 -17.33
CA ALA A 173 -0.33 -2.76 -16.02
C ALA A 173 1.09 -2.18 -15.96
N VAL A 174 1.38 -1.38 -14.93
CA VAL A 174 2.72 -0.89 -14.60
C VAL A 174 3.11 -1.45 -13.24
N ILE A 175 4.27 -2.12 -13.15
CA ILE A 175 4.76 -2.69 -11.91
C ILE A 175 6.02 -1.94 -11.49
N VAL A 176 6.02 -1.40 -10.26
CA VAL A 176 7.20 -0.78 -9.64
C VAL A 176 7.83 -1.79 -8.70
N PHE A 177 8.91 -2.42 -9.17
CA PHE A 177 9.61 -3.47 -8.45
C PHE A 177 10.62 -2.89 -7.46
N GLU A 178 10.26 -2.92 -6.18
CA GLU A 178 11.17 -2.73 -5.04
C GLU A 178 10.94 -3.87 -4.07
N THR A 179 11.63 -4.98 -4.32
CA THR A 179 11.34 -6.25 -3.68
C THR A 179 12.59 -7.09 -3.47
N GLY A 180 12.68 -7.70 -2.29
CA GLY A 180 13.65 -8.75 -1.97
C GLY A 180 13.23 -10.16 -2.41
N GLY A 181 12.10 -10.31 -3.13
CA GLY A 181 11.58 -11.60 -3.58
C GLY A 181 10.55 -12.21 -2.62
N VAL A 182 10.58 -13.53 -2.41
CA VAL A 182 9.65 -14.23 -1.51
C VAL A 182 9.88 -13.82 -0.05
N ARG A 183 8.82 -13.50 0.68
CA ARG A 183 8.87 -13.26 2.13
C ARG A 183 9.07 -14.58 2.86
N LEU A 184 10.25 -14.79 3.45
CA LEU A 184 10.62 -16.07 4.07
C LEU A 184 9.67 -16.50 5.20
N GLN A 185 9.05 -15.54 5.88
CA GLN A 185 8.04 -15.74 6.92
C GLN A 185 6.76 -16.40 6.39
N GLU A 186 6.53 -16.33 5.07
CA GLU A 186 5.33 -16.85 4.38
C GLU A 186 5.70 -17.83 3.25
N ALA A 187 6.99 -18.03 2.98
CA ALA A 187 7.63 -19.02 2.11
C ALA A 187 6.75 -19.53 0.95
N ASN A 188 6.10 -20.69 1.12
CA ASN A 188 5.33 -21.34 0.06
C ASN A 188 4.16 -20.49 -0.45
N LEU A 189 3.52 -19.70 0.41
CA LEU A 189 2.43 -18.81 0.00
C LEU A 189 2.94 -17.66 -0.85
N GLY A 190 4.05 -17.03 -0.44
CA GLY A 190 4.72 -16.00 -1.24
C GLY A 190 5.23 -16.56 -2.58
N LEU A 191 5.78 -17.78 -2.60
CA LEU A 191 6.22 -18.45 -3.82
C LEU A 191 5.06 -18.75 -4.77
N ALA A 192 3.94 -19.27 -4.25
CA ALA A 192 2.74 -19.54 -5.03
C ALA A 192 2.19 -18.25 -5.65
N ALA A 193 2.10 -17.18 -4.87
CA ALA A 193 1.62 -15.89 -5.37
C ALA A 193 2.53 -15.30 -6.46
N ILE A 194 3.86 -15.49 -6.37
CA ILE A 194 4.78 -15.09 -7.47
C ILE A 194 4.49 -15.90 -8.75
N ALA A 195 4.15 -17.18 -8.65
CA ALA A 195 3.77 -17.98 -9.82
C ALA A 195 2.48 -17.45 -10.47
N GLU A 196 1.51 -17.02 -9.68
CA GLU A 196 0.27 -16.39 -10.16
C GLU A 196 0.55 -15.02 -10.80
N ILE A 197 1.42 -14.21 -10.23
CA ILE A 197 1.88 -12.94 -10.82
C ILE A 197 2.54 -13.18 -12.18
N HIS A 198 3.41 -14.20 -12.29
CA HIS A 198 4.02 -14.58 -13.57
C HIS A 198 2.97 -15.02 -14.59
N ALA A 199 1.96 -15.78 -14.17
CA ALA A 199 0.85 -16.18 -15.03
C ALA A 199 0.04 -14.97 -15.53
N GLY A 200 -0.28 -14.02 -14.64
CA GLY A 200 -0.97 -12.77 -14.98
C GLY A 200 -0.17 -11.89 -15.95
N ILE A 201 1.14 -11.72 -15.72
CA ILE A 201 2.03 -10.99 -16.64
C ILE A 201 2.05 -11.66 -18.02
N ARG A 202 2.12 -12.99 -18.07
CA ARG A 202 2.08 -13.74 -19.33
C ARG A 202 0.75 -13.53 -20.05
N ALA A 203 -0.37 -13.63 -19.35
CA ALA A 203 -1.71 -13.45 -19.90
C ALA A 203 -1.93 -12.04 -20.47
N LEU A 204 -1.41 -10.99 -19.82
CA LEU A 204 -1.49 -9.60 -20.33
C LEU A 204 -0.68 -9.37 -21.61
N ARG A 205 0.31 -10.22 -21.90
CA ARG A 205 1.13 -10.13 -23.10
C ARG A 205 0.58 -10.94 -24.27
N GLU A 206 -0.37 -11.84 -24.02
CA GLU A 206 -1.01 -12.58 -25.10
C GLU A 206 -1.83 -11.61 -25.98
N PRO A 207 -1.76 -11.72 -27.31
CA PRO A 207 -2.56 -10.89 -28.19
C PRO A 207 -4.04 -11.08 -27.85
N VAL A 208 -4.74 -9.99 -27.53
CA VAL A 208 -6.19 -10.01 -27.49
C VAL A 208 -6.67 -10.18 -28.92
N GLN A 209 -7.23 -11.34 -29.25
CA GLN A 209 -7.97 -11.52 -30.50
C GLN A 209 -9.20 -10.60 -30.42
N LEU A 210 -9.13 -9.42 -31.03
CA LEU A 210 -10.32 -8.61 -31.22
C LEU A 210 -11.28 -9.38 -32.14
N PRO A 211 -12.61 -9.30 -31.93
CA PRO A 211 -13.57 -9.81 -32.91
C PRO A 211 -13.21 -9.25 -34.28
N ALA A 212 -13.18 -10.09 -35.31
CA ALA A 212 -13.01 -9.61 -36.67
C ALA A 212 -14.11 -8.59 -36.95
N ASP A 213 -13.75 -7.42 -37.49
CA ASP A 213 -14.74 -6.48 -38.02
C ASP A 213 -15.53 -7.25 -39.09
N ASP A 214 -16.80 -7.57 -38.79
CA ASP A 214 -17.74 -8.05 -39.79
C ASP A 214 -17.97 -6.90 -40.78
N ALA A 215 -17.36 -7.05 -41.96
CA ALA A 215 -17.39 -6.11 -43.09
C ALA A 215 -18.78 -5.98 -43.75
#